data_AF-A0A1I7HQF4-F1
#
_entry.id   AF-A0A1I7HQF4-F1
#
_cell.length_a   1.000
_cell.length_b   1.000
_cell.length_c   1.000
_cell.angle_alpha   90.00
_cell.angle_beta   90.00
_cell.angle_gamma   90.00
#
_symmetry.space_group_name_H-M   'P 1'
#
loop_
_entity.id
_entity.type
_entity.pdbx_description
1 polymer ?
#
loop_
_entity_poly.entity_id
_entity_poly.type
_entity_poly.pdbx_seq_one_letter_code
_entity_poly.pdbx_strand_id
1 'polypeptide(L)'
;MLCRGTDYTNAKPYGHGIQPPVEEMIEKVENFINKNNYNYVYLATEDSTVLEKFKEKFGDKLLYTNQMRFKDTGDKWLFQIHNSRENDKYLRGIEYLTTIYLLSKCNSLIAGRCGGAYGALLINDEFEYEYIYDLGRYGIDDK
;
A
#
# COMPACT_ATOMS: atom_id res chain seq x y z
N MET A 1 1.72 4.03 -5.82
CA MET A 1 0.65 4.07 -4.81
C MET A 1 0.87 2.98 -3.78
N LEU A 2 0.54 3.25 -2.51
CA LEU A 2 0.53 2.24 -1.44
C LEU A 2 -0.85 2.18 -0.78
N CYS A 3 -1.50 1.01 -0.86
CA CYS A 3 -2.80 0.74 -0.24
C CYS A 3 -2.66 -0.45 0.72
N ARG A 4 -2.76 -0.18 2.02
CA ARG A 4 -2.76 -1.21 3.06
C ARG A 4 -4.18 -1.74 3.25
N GLY A 5 -4.32 -3.05 3.41
CA GLY A 5 -5.58 -3.76 3.65
C GLY A 5 -5.41 -4.81 4.75
N THR A 6 -6.21 -5.88 4.72
CA THR A 6 -6.11 -7.01 5.67
C THR A 6 -5.97 -6.60 7.16
N ASP A 7 -4.81 -6.83 7.78
CA ASP A 7 -4.56 -6.62 9.20
C ASP A 7 -4.75 -5.16 9.63
N TYR A 8 -4.44 -4.18 8.76
CA TYR A 8 -4.66 -2.77 9.09
C TYR A 8 -6.15 -2.42 9.22
N THR A 9 -6.99 -2.94 8.34
CA THR A 9 -8.43 -2.62 8.31
C THR A 9 -9.23 -3.53 9.25
N ASN A 10 -8.82 -4.79 9.39
CA ASN A 10 -9.52 -5.79 10.20
C ASN A 10 -9.07 -5.74 11.67
N ALA A 11 -7.76 -5.81 11.94
CA ALA A 11 -7.24 -5.88 13.30
C ALA A 11 -7.13 -4.51 13.99
N LYS A 12 -7.29 -3.41 13.23
CA LYS A 12 -7.25 -2.00 13.69
C LYS A 12 -6.15 -1.74 14.73
N PRO A 13 -4.88 -1.92 14.36
CA PRO A 13 -3.74 -1.79 15.25
C PRO A 13 -3.74 -0.46 16.03
N TYR A 14 -3.71 -0.51 17.37
CA TYR A 14 -3.61 0.71 18.18
C TYR A 14 -2.45 1.60 17.71
N GLY A 15 -2.72 2.90 17.56
CA GLY A 15 -1.77 3.91 17.14
C GLY A 15 -1.35 3.87 15.66
N HIS A 16 -1.84 2.94 14.85
CA HIS A 16 -1.56 2.93 13.41
C HIS A 16 -2.53 3.83 12.65
N GLY A 17 -2.05 4.38 11.54
CA GLY A 17 -2.84 5.26 10.68
C GLY A 17 -4.05 4.55 10.08
N ILE A 18 -5.21 5.20 10.19
CA ILE A 18 -6.46 4.76 9.57
C ILE A 18 -6.30 4.83 8.05
N GLN A 19 -6.55 3.72 7.36
CA GLN A 19 -6.41 3.64 5.92
C GLN A 19 -7.70 4.07 5.22
N PRO A 20 -7.62 4.78 4.08
CA PRO A 20 -8.78 5.12 3.28
C PRO A 20 -9.44 3.87 2.67
N PRO A 21 -10.75 3.89 2.38
CA PRO A 21 -11.40 2.86 1.59
C PRO A 21 -10.72 2.68 0.23
N VAL A 22 -10.68 1.44 -0.25
CA VAL A 22 -10.02 1.10 -1.52
C VAL A 22 -10.69 1.78 -2.71
N GLU A 23 -12.00 1.99 -2.65
CA GLU A 23 -12.78 2.71 -3.66
C GLU A 23 -12.35 4.19 -3.77
N GLU A 24 -12.15 4.87 -2.64
CA GLU A 24 -11.68 6.26 -2.61
C GLU A 24 -10.25 6.38 -3.16
N MET A 25 -9.40 5.40 -2.84
CA MET A 25 -8.04 5.31 -3.37
C MET A 25 -8.05 5.15 -4.89
N ILE A 26 -8.89 4.24 -5.40
CA ILE A 26 -9.05 3.99 -6.84
C ILE A 26 -9.52 5.26 -7.56
N GLU A 27 -10.57 5.92 -7.05
CA GLU A 27 -11.10 7.14 -7.63
C GLU A 27 -10.05 8.25 -7.67
N LYS A 28 -9.29 8.42 -6.58
CA LYS A 28 -8.24 9.44 -6.53
C LYS A 28 -7.14 9.17 -7.54
N VAL A 29 -6.69 7.93 -7.69
CA VAL A 29 -5.66 7.58 -8.67
C VAL A 29 -6.16 7.73 -10.09
N GLU A 30 -7.38 7.26 -10.39
CA GLU A 30 -7.97 7.42 -11.72
C GLU A 30 -8.02 8.91 -12.11
N ASN A 31 -8.54 9.76 -11.23
CA ASN A 31 -8.60 11.19 -11.47
C ASN A 31 -7.20 11.80 -11.65
N PHE A 32 -6.22 11.35 -10.87
CA PHE A 32 -4.85 11.85 -10.95
C PHE A 32 -4.15 11.46 -12.25
N ILE A 33 -4.22 10.18 -12.67
CA ILE A 33 -3.54 9.72 -13.88
C ILE A 33 -4.15 10.35 -15.14
N ASN A 34 -5.47 10.51 -15.17
CA ASN A 34 -6.18 11.09 -16.31
C ASN A 34 -5.88 12.59 -16.48
N LYS A 35 -5.67 13.32 -15.38
CA LYS A 35 -5.35 14.75 -15.42
C LYS A 35 -3.88 15.04 -15.74
N ASN A 36 -2.97 14.15 -15.33
CA ASN A 36 -1.53 14.41 -15.38
C ASN A 36 -0.79 13.55 -16.41
N ASN A 37 -1.50 12.82 -17.29
CA ASN A 37 -0.93 12.00 -18.37
C ASN A 37 0.07 10.92 -17.89
N TYR A 38 -0.24 10.26 -16.77
CA TYR A 38 0.57 9.14 -16.28
C TYR A 38 0.25 7.86 -17.05
N ASN A 39 1.29 7.12 -17.45
CA ASN A 39 1.13 5.89 -18.25
C ASN A 39 0.82 4.65 -17.40
N TYR A 40 1.36 4.59 -16.19
CA TYR A 40 1.31 3.40 -15.33
C TYR A 40 0.99 3.76 -13.88
N VAL A 41 0.37 2.81 -13.18
CA VAL A 41 0.15 2.83 -11.73
C VAL A 41 0.89 1.66 -11.13
N TYR A 42 1.93 1.94 -10.33
CA TYR A 42 2.54 0.91 -9.48
C TYR A 42 1.75 0.78 -8.17
N LEU A 43 1.23 -0.42 -7.90
CA LEU A 43 0.49 -0.76 -6.69
C LEU A 43 1.33 -1.60 -5.73
N ALA A 44 1.61 -1.00 -4.57
CA ALA A 44 2.06 -1.72 -3.39
C ALA A 44 0.84 -2.07 -2.52
N THR A 45 0.59 -3.37 -2.35
CA THR A 45 -0.41 -3.89 -1.41
C THR A 45 -0.11 -5.34 -1.04
N GLU A 46 -0.35 -5.68 0.21
CA GLU A 46 -0.35 -7.02 0.76
C GLU A 46 -1.71 -7.74 0.65
N ASP A 47 -2.77 -7.01 0.30
CA ASP A 47 -4.14 -7.52 0.23
C ASP A 47 -4.48 -7.94 -1.20
N SER A 48 -4.82 -9.21 -1.40
CA SER A 48 -5.20 -9.72 -2.73
C SER A 48 -6.52 -9.11 -3.23
N THR A 49 -7.45 -8.77 -2.34
CA THR A 49 -8.74 -8.16 -2.68
C THR A 49 -8.55 -6.75 -3.23
N VAL A 50 -7.61 -6.00 -2.63
CA VAL A 50 -7.20 -4.69 -3.15
C VAL A 50 -6.60 -4.85 -4.54
N LEU A 51 -5.68 -5.81 -4.73
CA LEU A 51 -5.08 -6.05 -6.05
C LEU A 51 -6.14 -6.33 -7.13
N GLU A 52 -7.12 -7.20 -6.87
CA GLU A 52 -8.15 -7.53 -7.85
C GLU A 52 -8.98 -6.31 -8.26
N LYS A 53 -9.41 -5.46 -7.30
CA LYS A 53 -10.13 -4.22 -7.62
C LYS A 53 -9.29 -3.25 -8.47
N PHE A 54 -7.99 -3.17 -8.21
CA PHE A 54 -7.09 -2.35 -9.02
C PHE A 54 -6.86 -2.94 -10.42
N LYS A 55 -6.79 -4.27 -10.55
CA LYS A 55 -6.69 -4.92 -11.87
C LYS A 55 -7.92 -4.65 -12.71
N GLU A 56 -9.12 -4.80 -12.13
CA GLU A 56 -10.39 -4.49 -12.79
C GLU A 56 -10.43 -3.05 -13.31
N LYS A 57 -9.86 -2.11 -12.54
CA LYS A 57 -9.87 -0.69 -12.90
C LYS A 57 -8.80 -0.28 -13.90
N PHE A 58 -7.56 -0.71 -13.70
CA PHE A 58 -6.40 -0.16 -14.41
C PHE A 58 -5.84 -1.10 -15.49
N GLY A 59 -6.24 -2.38 -15.50
CA GLY A 59 -5.84 -3.36 -16.51
C GLY A 59 -4.33 -3.34 -16.79
N ASP A 60 -3.96 -3.17 -18.05
CA ASP A 60 -2.57 -3.17 -18.52
C ASP A 60 -1.73 -1.98 -18.01
N LYS A 61 -2.37 -0.96 -17.43
CA LYS A 61 -1.66 0.16 -16.80
C LYS A 61 -1.20 -0.16 -15.37
N LEU A 62 -1.65 -1.27 -14.79
CA LEU A 62 -1.30 -1.64 -13.42
C LEU A 62 0.00 -2.45 -13.37
N LEU A 63 0.97 -1.94 -12.61
CA LEU A 63 2.20 -2.65 -12.27
C LEU A 63 2.16 -3.09 -10.81
N TYR A 64 2.62 -4.29 -10.52
CA TYR A 64 2.69 -4.83 -9.16
C TYR A 64 3.73 -5.96 -9.08
N THR A 65 4.30 -6.18 -7.90
CA THR A 65 5.27 -7.26 -7.69
C THR A 65 4.59 -8.62 -7.56
N ASN A 66 5.32 -9.72 -7.82
CA ASN A 66 4.83 -11.07 -7.56
C ASN A 66 4.95 -11.49 -6.08
N GLN A 67 4.93 -10.53 -5.15
CA GLN A 67 4.98 -10.81 -3.72
C GLN A 67 3.78 -11.63 -3.28
N MET A 68 3.95 -12.41 -2.21
CA MET A 68 2.85 -13.10 -1.57
C MET A 68 1.83 -12.09 -1.05
N ARG A 69 0.56 -12.36 -1.34
CA ARG A 69 -0.56 -11.54 -0.88
C ARG A 69 -1.54 -12.40 -0.11
N PHE A 70 -2.26 -11.75 0.78
CA PHE A 70 -3.18 -12.39 1.71
C PHE A 70 -4.59 -11.96 1.41
N LYS A 71 -5.53 -12.90 1.59
CA LYS A 71 -6.96 -12.64 1.60
C LYS A 71 -7.45 -12.91 3.00
N ASP A 72 -8.17 -11.96 3.57
CA ASP A 72 -8.86 -12.10 4.86
C ASP A 72 -8.06 -12.83 5.94
N THR A 73 -7.25 -12.07 6.68
CA THR A 73 -6.42 -12.61 7.76
C THR A 73 -7.20 -12.80 9.08
N GLY A 74 -8.51 -12.54 9.10
CA GLY A 74 -9.28 -12.39 10.33
C GLY A 74 -8.62 -11.39 11.29
N ASP A 75 -8.49 -11.79 12.56
CA ASP A 75 -7.83 -10.98 13.60
C ASP A 75 -6.29 -11.17 13.67
N LYS A 76 -5.72 -11.99 12.77
CA LYS A 76 -4.27 -12.23 12.77
C LYS A 76 -3.54 -11.11 12.05
N TRP A 77 -2.41 -10.74 12.64
CA TRP A 77 -1.45 -9.83 12.01
C TRP A 77 -0.66 -10.57 10.95
N LEU A 78 -0.28 -9.90 9.87
CA LEU A 78 0.45 -10.54 8.78
C LEU A 78 1.78 -11.14 9.21
N PHE A 79 2.45 -10.56 10.22
CA PHE A 79 3.69 -11.11 10.74
C PHE A 79 3.51 -12.42 11.51
N GLN A 80 2.30 -12.71 11.98
CA GLN A 80 1.94 -13.94 12.69
C GLN A 80 1.54 -15.08 11.75
N ILE A 81 1.31 -14.77 10.47
CA ILE A 81 1.02 -15.78 9.47
C ILE A 81 2.33 -16.40 9.04
N HIS A 82 2.54 -17.65 9.44
CA HIS A 82 3.69 -18.45 9.04
C HIS A 82 3.38 -19.17 7.73
N ASN A 83 4.15 -18.85 6.69
CA ASN A 83 4.11 -19.60 5.45
C ASN A 83 5.08 -20.78 5.52
N SER A 84 4.76 -21.86 4.80
CA SER A 84 5.59 -23.07 4.70
C SER A 84 6.88 -22.87 3.89
N ARG A 85 7.27 -21.63 3.60
CA ARG A 85 8.45 -21.28 2.78
C ARG A 85 9.70 -21.23 3.64
N GLU A 86 10.78 -21.84 3.17
CA GLU A 86 12.10 -21.71 3.79
C GLU A 86 12.54 -20.24 3.81
N ASN A 87 13.09 -19.77 4.93
CA ASN A 87 13.54 -18.38 5.12
C ASN A 87 12.45 -17.31 4.93
N ASP A 88 11.18 -17.64 5.20
CA ASP A 88 10.05 -16.74 4.92
C ASP A 88 10.20 -15.33 5.52
N LYS A 89 10.64 -15.21 6.78
CA LYS A 89 10.85 -13.90 7.42
C LYS A 89 11.87 -13.04 6.69
N TYR A 90 12.98 -13.63 6.26
CA TYR A 90 14.02 -12.93 5.51
C TYR A 90 13.49 -12.47 4.16
N LEU A 91 12.84 -13.38 3.42
CA LEU A 91 12.27 -13.07 2.10
C LEU A 91 11.17 -12.01 2.17
N ARG A 92 10.32 -12.04 3.19
CA ARG A 92 9.32 -10.98 3.44
C ARG A 92 9.96 -9.63 3.73
N GLY A 93 11.09 -9.61 4.42
CA GLY A 93 11.90 -8.40 4.60
C GLY A 93 12.40 -7.85 3.26
N ILE A 94 12.95 -8.72 2.41
CA ILE A 94 13.40 -8.34 1.06
C ILE A 94 12.23 -7.83 0.21
N GLU A 95 11.08 -8.51 0.22
CA GLU A 95 9.86 -8.10 -0.50
C GLU A 95 9.36 -6.73 -0.04
N TYR A 96 9.38 -6.47 1.27
CA TYR A 96 8.98 -5.18 1.84
C TYR A 96 9.93 -4.05 1.46
N LEU A 97 11.25 -4.27 1.58
CA LEU A 97 12.26 -3.28 1.18
C LEU A 97 12.23 -3.01 -0.34
N THR A 98 12.04 -4.05 -1.14
CA THR A 98 11.86 -3.92 -2.59
C THR A 98 10.63 -3.08 -2.91
N THR A 99 9.53 -3.29 -2.18
CA THR A 99 8.30 -2.50 -2.35
C THR A 99 8.54 -1.02 -2.04
N ILE A 100 9.20 -0.70 -0.93
CA ILE A 100 9.53 0.69 -0.55
C ILE A 100 10.43 1.34 -1.61
N TYR A 101 11.46 0.62 -2.07
CA TYR A 101 12.37 1.11 -3.11
C TYR A 101 11.64 1.36 -4.43
N LEU A 102 10.75 0.46 -4.87
CA LEU A 102 9.97 0.66 -6.09
C LEU A 102 9.01 1.85 -5.97
N LEU A 103 8.39 2.04 -4.79
CA LEU A 103 7.58 3.24 -4.51
C LEU A 103 8.42 4.52 -4.63
N SER A 104 9.64 4.51 -4.10
CA SER A 104 10.54 5.66 -4.15
C SER A 104 11.11 5.93 -5.56
N LYS A 105 10.85 5.08 -6.55
CA LYS A 105 11.22 5.31 -7.97
C LYS A 105 10.05 5.79 -8.82
N CYS A 106 8.86 5.96 -8.24
CA CYS A 106 7.72 6.55 -8.94
C CYS A 106 7.85 8.08 -9.00
N ASN A 107 7.32 8.71 -10.05
CA ASN A 107 7.25 10.18 -10.14
C ASN A 107 6.32 10.80 -9.07
N SER A 108 5.28 10.06 -8.67
CA SER A 108 4.28 10.52 -7.71
C SER A 108 3.89 9.44 -6.72
N LEU A 109 3.50 9.85 -5.51
CA LEU A 109 3.05 8.98 -4.43
C LEU A 109 1.64 9.38 -3.95
N ILE A 110 0.71 8.42 -4.00
CA ILE A 110 -0.57 8.48 -3.29
C ILE A 110 -0.61 7.28 -2.34
N ALA A 111 -0.79 7.53 -1.04
CA ALA A 111 -0.73 6.47 -0.03
C ALA A 111 -1.57 6.79 1.22
N GLY A 112 -1.95 5.74 1.95
CA GLY A 112 -2.40 5.88 3.34
C GLY A 112 -1.22 6.03 4.31
N ARG A 113 -1.46 6.64 5.47
CA ARG A 113 -0.45 6.83 6.53
C ARG A 113 0.07 5.49 7.06
N CYS A 114 1.28 5.11 6.66
CA CYS A 114 1.93 3.87 7.10
C CYS A 114 3.45 3.94 6.92
N GLY A 115 4.18 3.02 7.57
CA GLY A 115 5.66 3.00 7.52
C GLY A 115 6.23 2.86 6.10
N GLY A 116 5.56 2.14 5.21
CA GLY A 116 6.01 2.00 3.83
C GLY A 116 5.93 3.31 3.03
N ALA A 117 4.93 4.15 3.31
CA ALA A 117 4.79 5.46 2.67
C ALA A 117 5.91 6.39 3.14
N TYR A 118 6.12 6.48 4.46
CA TYR A 118 7.21 7.29 5.02
C TYR A 118 8.59 6.80 4.62
N GLY A 119 8.79 5.49 4.49
CA GLY A 119 10.03 4.93 3.96
C GLY A 119 10.30 5.35 2.51
N ALA A 120 9.25 5.41 1.67
CA ALA A 120 9.39 5.88 0.29
C ALA A 120 9.71 7.38 0.22
N LEU A 121 9.03 8.19 1.06
CA LEU A 121 9.29 9.63 1.19
C LEU A 121 10.71 9.92 1.70
N LEU A 122 11.24 9.11 2.61
CA LEU A 122 12.61 9.27 3.11
C LEU A 122 13.69 8.97 2.06
N ILE A 123 13.36 8.12 1.08
CA ILE A 123 14.31 7.71 0.03
C ILE A 123 14.23 8.62 -1.19
N ASN A 124 13.06 9.19 -1.48
CA ASN A 124 12.83 10.06 -2.62
C ASN A 124 12.47 11.48 -2.16
N ASP A 125 13.42 12.40 -2.33
CA ASP A 125 13.27 13.82 -2.01
C ASP A 125 12.68 14.66 -3.18
N GLU A 126 12.28 14.01 -4.28
CA GLU A 126 11.94 14.66 -5.56
C GLU A 126 10.62 14.18 -6.17
N PHE A 127 9.66 13.67 -5.38
CA PHE A 127 8.34 13.37 -5.93
C PHE A 127 7.69 14.63 -6.53
N GLU A 128 7.18 14.52 -7.75
CA GLU A 128 6.44 15.59 -8.43
C GLU A 128 5.11 15.89 -7.73
N TYR A 129 4.50 14.85 -7.14
CA TYR A 129 3.30 14.95 -6.34
C TYR A 129 3.27 13.90 -5.24
N GLU A 130 2.92 14.35 -4.04
CA GLU A 130 2.74 13.51 -2.87
C GLU A 130 1.36 13.76 -2.26
N TYR A 131 0.67 12.67 -1.91
CA TYR A 131 -0.55 12.73 -1.14
C TYR A 131 -0.61 11.58 -0.16
N ILE A 132 -0.57 11.92 1.12
CA ILE A 132 -0.74 10.98 2.22
C ILE A 132 -2.10 11.23 2.87
N TYR A 133 -2.98 10.23 2.86
CA TYR A 133 -4.21 10.30 3.63
C TYR A 133 -3.89 10.31 5.12
N ASP A 134 -4.39 11.33 5.82
CA ASP A 134 -4.36 11.41 7.29
C ASP A 134 -5.79 11.38 7.83
N LEU A 135 -6.27 10.17 8.11
CA LEU A 135 -7.61 9.92 8.66
C LEU A 135 -7.57 9.71 10.19
N GLY A 136 -6.45 10.08 10.83
CA GLY A 136 -6.18 9.82 12.24
C GLY A 136 -5.57 8.43 12.50
N ARG A 137 -5.51 8.05 13.78
CA ARG A 137 -4.95 6.78 14.26
C ARG A 137 -5.97 5.99 15.08
N TYR A 138 -5.94 4.66 14.98
CA TYR A 138 -6.84 3.83 15.78
C TYR A 138 -6.53 3.98 17.28
N GLY A 139 -7.56 4.29 18.08
CA GLY A 139 -7.45 4.38 19.55
C GLY A 139 -6.73 5.63 20.07
N ILE A 140 -6.42 6.60 19.22
CA ILE A 140 -5.81 7.88 19.60
C ILE A 140 -6.70 9.02 19.07
N ASP A 141 -6.97 10.02 19.90
CA ASP A 141 -7.57 11.29 19.44
C ASP A 141 -6.42 12.18 18.96
N ASP A 142 -6.34 12.40 17.65
CA ASP A 142 -5.28 13.17 17.00
C ASP A 142 -5.55 14.69 17.01
N LYS A 143 -6.48 15.15 17.85
CA LYS A 143 -6.76 16.58 18.08
C LYS A 143 -5.63 17.34 18.77
#